data_AF-A0A939U3I8-F1
#
_entry.id   AF-A0A939U3I8-F1
#
_cell.length_a   1.000
_cell.length_b   1.000
_cell.length_c   1.000
_cell.angle_alpha   90.00
_cell.angle_beta   90.00
_cell.angle_gamma   90.00
#
_symmetry.space_group_name_H-M   'P 1'
#
loop_
_entity.id
_entity.type
_entity.pdbx_description
1 polymer ?
#
loop_
_entity_poly.entity_id
_entity_poly.type
_entity_poly.pdbx_seq_one_letter_code
_entity_poly.pdbx_strand_id
1 'polypeptide(L)'
;MTSAVFLPEYKEMLTPDDVRQVIRIGRNTVYDYLKTGKLKSKMIAGKYRIPKINLWEFLYPDRPFPGYDQSTNDMKETDNEERKDF
;
A
#
# COMPACT_ATOMS: atom_id res chain seq x y z
N MET A 1 10.70 20.88 19.08
CA MET A 1 10.81 19.79 18.08
C MET A 1 9.48 19.06 18.07
N THR A 2 8.67 19.24 17.03
CA THR A 2 7.31 18.72 16.98
C THR A 2 7.35 17.22 16.73
N SER A 3 7.06 16.44 17.77
CA SER A 3 6.85 15.00 17.69
C SER A 3 5.70 14.72 16.71
N ALA A 4 6.01 14.12 15.56
CA ALA A 4 4.99 13.65 14.64
C ALA A 4 4.10 12.65 15.40
N VAL A 5 2.79 12.94 15.40
CA VAL A 5 1.77 12.15 16.06
C VAL A 5 1.74 10.77 15.41
N PHE A 6 2.29 9.78 16.11
CA PHE A 6 2.04 8.37 15.84
C PHE A 6 0.52 8.17 15.96
N LEU A 7 -0.12 7.62 14.92
CA LEU A 7 -1.54 7.24 14.93
C LEU A 7 -1.65 5.73 15.19
N PRO A 8 -1.46 5.27 16.44
CA PRO A 8 -1.46 3.84 16.80
C PRO A 8 -2.80 3.15 16.56
N GLU A 9 -3.90 3.90 16.42
CA GLU A 9 -5.25 3.33 16.48
C GLU A 9 -5.70 2.65 15.19
N TYR A 10 -5.02 2.89 14.08
CA TYR A 10 -5.31 2.19 12.84
C TYR A 10 -4.15 1.28 12.48
N LYS A 11 -4.36 -0.02 12.70
CA LYS A 11 -3.58 -1.13 12.16
C LYS A 11 -2.97 -0.75 10.79
N GLU A 12 -1.65 -0.76 10.69
CA GLU A 12 -0.93 -0.42 9.44
C GLU A 12 -1.34 -1.31 8.26
N MET A 13 -1.89 -2.48 8.57
CA MET A 13 -2.34 -3.52 7.65
C MET A 13 -3.86 -3.60 7.63
N LEU A 14 -4.43 -3.32 6.47
CA LEU A 14 -5.85 -3.42 6.16
C LEU A 14 -6.20 -4.84 5.70
N THR A 15 -7.44 -5.25 5.91
CA THR A 15 -8.07 -6.42 5.31
C THR A 15 -8.80 -6.06 4.02
N PRO A 16 -9.16 -7.05 3.19
CA PRO A 16 -10.08 -6.81 2.07
C PRO A 16 -11.41 -6.15 2.49
N ASP A 17 -11.92 -6.46 3.68
CA ASP A 17 -13.14 -5.84 4.19
C ASP A 17 -12.93 -4.37 4.60
N ASP A 18 -11.78 -4.02 5.16
CA ASP A 18 -11.43 -2.62 5.43
C ASP A 18 -11.34 -1.82 4.12
N VAL A 19 -10.66 -2.38 3.11
CA VAL A 19 -10.55 -1.77 1.77
C VAL A 19 -11.95 -1.58 1.16
N ARG A 20 -12.82 -2.58 1.28
CA ARG A 20 -14.21 -2.50 0.83
C ARG A 20 -14.96 -1.33 1.49
N GLN A 21 -14.76 -1.11 2.79
CA GLN A 21 -15.39 -0.01 3.52
C GLN A 21 -14.83 1.36 3.11
N VAL A 22 -13.52 1.43 2.80
CA VAL A 22 -12.86 2.67 2.37
C VAL A 22 -13.24 3.05 0.93
N ILE A 23 -13.07 2.14 -0.03
CA ILE A 23 -13.29 2.40 -1.47
C ILE A 23 -14.78 2.26 -1.85
N ARG A 24 -15.60 1.63 -1.01
CA ARG A 24 -17.04 1.40 -1.25
C ARG A 24 -17.35 0.60 -2.51
N ILE A 25 -16.49 -0.37 -2.85
CA ILE A 25 -16.68 -1.30 -3.98
C ILE A 25 -17.11 -2.70 -3.50
N GLY A 26 -17.56 -3.55 -4.41
CA GLY A 26 -17.95 -4.92 -4.11
C GLY A 26 -16.76 -5.78 -3.66
N ARG A 27 -17.03 -6.79 -2.83
CA ARG A 27 -16.01 -7.73 -2.33
C ARG A 27 -15.25 -8.40 -3.48
N ASN A 28 -15.97 -8.87 -4.50
CA ASN A 28 -15.36 -9.53 -5.67
C ASN A 28 -14.33 -8.62 -6.35
N THR A 29 -14.69 -7.36 -6.59
CA THR A 29 -13.78 -6.37 -7.19
C THR A 29 -12.53 -6.13 -6.34
N VAL A 30 -12.65 -6.09 -5.01
CA VAL A 30 -11.48 -6.01 -4.12
C VAL A 30 -10.58 -7.21 -4.34
N TYR A 31 -11.12 -8.43 -4.31
CA TYR A 31 -10.33 -9.65 -4.51
C TYR A 31 -9.72 -9.74 -5.90
N ASP A 32 -10.41 -9.25 -6.94
CA ASP A 32 -9.86 -9.18 -8.30
C ASP A 32 -8.68 -8.22 -8.34
N TYR A 33 -8.75 -7.06 -7.69
CA TYR A 33 -7.64 -6.11 -7.63
C TYR A 33 -6.44 -6.68 -6.88
N LEU A 34 -6.68 -7.45 -5.81
CA LEU A 34 -5.63 -8.12 -5.06
C LEU A 34 -5.00 -9.26 -5.88
N LYS A 35 -5.82 -10.06 -6.56
CA LYS A 35 -5.36 -11.20 -7.38
C LYS A 35 -4.59 -10.76 -8.62
N THR A 36 -5.01 -9.67 -9.26
CA THR A 36 -4.36 -9.12 -10.45
C THR A 36 -3.15 -8.22 -10.13
N GLY A 37 -2.92 -7.91 -8.86
CA GLY A 37 -1.85 -7.00 -8.43
C GLY A 37 -2.16 -5.53 -8.65
N LYS A 38 -3.36 -5.18 -9.15
CA LYS A 38 -3.82 -3.79 -9.29
C LYS A 38 -3.80 -3.05 -7.95
N LEU A 39 -4.11 -3.75 -6.86
CA LEU A 39 -3.90 -3.27 -5.49
C LEU A 39 -2.81 -4.13 -4.83
N LYS A 40 -1.63 -3.53 -4.62
CA LYS A 40 -0.48 -4.21 -4.01
C LYS A 40 -0.84 -4.71 -2.60
N SER A 41 -0.52 -5.96 -2.29
CA SER A 41 -0.81 -6.58 -0.99
C SER A 41 0.22 -7.65 -0.63
N LYS A 42 0.16 -8.16 0.61
CA LYS A 42 0.96 -9.30 1.09
C LYS A 42 0.03 -10.43 1.53
N MET A 43 0.42 -11.66 1.24
CA MET A 43 -0.24 -12.84 1.79
C MET A 43 0.40 -13.21 3.13
N ILE A 44 -0.37 -13.18 4.22
CA ILE A 44 0.11 -13.53 5.56
C ILE A 44 -0.84 -14.56 6.14
N ALA A 45 -0.33 -15.77 6.42
CA ALA A 45 -1.12 -16.90 6.91
C ALA A 45 -2.39 -17.16 6.06
N GLY A 46 -2.24 -17.18 4.73
CA GLY A 46 -3.33 -17.43 3.78
C GLY A 46 -4.36 -16.29 3.67
N LYS A 47 -4.09 -15.12 4.25
CA LYS A 47 -4.98 -13.96 4.20
C LYS A 47 -4.29 -12.77 3.55
N TYR A 48 -5.01 -12.07 2.68
CA TYR A 48 -4.55 -10.79 2.15
C TYR A 48 -4.43 -9.75 3.26
N ARG A 49 -3.32 -9.03 3.26
CA ARG A 49 -3.02 -7.87 4.09
C ARG A 49 -2.56 -6.74 3.17
N ILE A 50 -3.24 -5.61 3.26
CA ILE A 50 -2.99 -4.44 2.41
C ILE A 50 -2.34 -3.38 3.29
N PRO A 51 -1.04 -3.08 3.13
CA PRO A 51 -0.44 -1.94 3.78
C PRO A 51 -1.19 -0.66 3.41
N LYS A 52 -1.44 0.24 4.36
CA LYS A 52 -2.13 1.51 4.10
C LYS A 52 -1.47 2.32 2.97
N ILE A 53 -0.14 2.35 2.94
CA ILE A 53 0.61 3.06 1.89
C ILE A 53 0.23 2.56 0.50
N ASN A 54 0.08 1.25 0.32
CA ASN A 54 -0.32 0.66 -0.94
C ASN A 54 -1.76 1.05 -1.34
N LEU A 55 -2.67 1.15 -0.36
CA LEU A 55 -4.03 1.64 -0.62
C LEU A 55 -4.01 3.13 -0.98
N TRP A 56 -3.14 3.92 -0.34
CA TRP A 56 -2.98 5.33 -0.67
C TRP A 56 -2.43 5.53 -2.08
N GLU A 57 -1.34 4.85 -2.45
CA GLU A 57 -0.78 4.86 -3.80
C GLU A 57 -1.85 4.52 -4.85
N PHE A 58 -2.72 3.56 -4.54
CA PHE A 58 -3.81 3.16 -5.41
C PHE A 58 -4.88 4.27 -5.59
N LEU A 59 -5.21 5.00 -4.52
CA LEU A 59 -6.25 6.05 -4.54
C LEU A 59 -5.73 7.40 -5.05
N TYR A 60 -4.45 7.70 -4.78
CA TYR A 60 -3.83 8.98 -5.07
C TYR A 60 -2.44 8.76 -5.70
N PRO A 61 -2.35 8.28 -6.96
CA PRO A 61 -1.08 8.00 -7.60
C PRO A 61 -0.13 9.19 -7.65
N ASP A 62 -0.69 10.41 -7.81
CA ASP A 62 0.06 11.65 -7.92
C ASP A 62 0.33 12.33 -6.57
N ARG A 63 0.07 11.65 -5.43
CA ARG A 63 0.28 12.22 -4.10
C ARG A 63 1.10 11.29 -3.21
N PRO A 64 2.20 11.77 -2.63
CA PRO A 64 2.92 10.99 -1.64
C PRO A 64 2.03 10.70 -0.43
N PHE A 65 2.28 9.58 0.23
CA PHE A 65 1.63 9.27 1.50
C PHE A 65 2.00 10.34 2.54
N PRO A 66 1.02 10.99 3.21
CA PRO A 66 1.29 12.04 4.18
C PRO A 66 2.18 11.53 5.30
N GLY A 67 3.27 12.26 5.59
CA GLY A 67 4.24 11.85 6.61
C GLY A 67 5.24 10.78 6.17
N TYR A 68 5.29 10.44 4.87
CA TYR A 68 6.37 9.64 4.28
C TYR A 68 7.42 10.58 3.67
N ASP A 69 8.67 10.49 4.12
CA ASP A 69 9.78 11.20 3.48
C ASP A 69 10.13 10.50 2.16
N GLN A 70 9.97 11.23 1.05
CA GLN A 70 10.18 10.71 -0.31
C GLN A 70 11.65 10.32 -0.58
N SER A 71 12.61 10.80 0.23
CA SER A 71 14.04 10.43 0.14
C SER A 71 14.30 8.92 0.24
N THR A 72 13.35 8.16 0.79
CA THR A 72 13.45 6.70 0.96
C THR A 72 12.98 5.89 -0.24
N ASN A 73 12.15 6.47 -1.13
CA ASN A 73 11.68 5.81 -2.34
C ASN A 73 12.73 5.88 -3.46
N ASP A 74 13.50 6.96 -3.53
CA ASP A 74 14.57 7.15 -4.52
C ASP A 74 15.69 6.08 -4.40
N MET A 75 15.82 5.42 -3.25
CA MET A 75 16.80 4.33 -3.04
C MET A 75 16.29 2.96 -3.51
N LYS A 76 14.97 2.77 -3.72
CA LYS A 76 14.41 1.46 -4.12
C LYS A 76 14.21 1.31 -5.62
N GLU A 77 14.26 2.41 -6.35
CA GLU A 77 14.09 2.41 -7.81
C GLU A 77 15.43 2.15 -8.52
N THR A 78 16.56 2.58 -7.92
CA THR A 78 17.91 2.35 -8.45
C THR A 78 18.35 0.88 -8.43
N ASP A 79 17.87 0.08 -7.48
CA ASP A 79 18.30 -1.32 -7.32
C ASP A 79 17.65 -2.29 -8.32
N ASN A 80 16.56 -1.88 -8.98
CA ASN A 80 15.77 -2.76 -9.86
C ASN A 80 16.06 -2.55 -11.35
N GLU A 81 16.77 -1.47 -11.71
CA GLU A 81 17.15 -1.16 -13.09
C GLU A 81 18.52 -1.79 -13.45
N GLU A 82 19.40 -2.02 -12.48
CA GLU A 82 20.73 -2.63 -12.69
C GLU A 82 20.73 -4.16 -12.93
N ARG A 83 19.57 -4.82 -12.96
CA ARG A 83 19.45 -6.28 -13.20
C ARG A 83 18.80 -6.65 -14.53
N LYS A 84 18.81 -5.76 -15.53
CA LYS A 84 18.29 -6.05 -16.88
C LYS A 84 19.37 -6.32 -17.94
N ASP A 85 20.64 -6.20 -17.59
CA ASP A 85 21.77 -6.40 -18.50
C ASP A 85 22.66 -7.58 -18.06
N PHE A 86 22.12 -8.80 -17.96
CA PHE A 86 22.90 -10.06 -18.04
C PHE A 86 22.02 -11.25 -18.43
#